data_AF-A0A1F9E1X2-F1
#
_entry.id   AF-A0A1F9E1X2-F1
#
_cell.length_a   1.000
_cell.length_b   1.000
_cell.length_c   1.000
_cell.angle_alpha   90.00
_cell.angle_beta   90.00
_cell.angle_gamma   90.00
#
_symmetry.space_group_name_H-M   'P 1'
#
loop_
_entity.id
_entity.type
_entity.pdbx_description
1 polymer ?
#
loop_
_entity_poly.entity_id
_entity_poly.type
_entity_poly.pdbx_seq_one_letter_code
_entity_poly.pdbx_strand_id
1 'polypeptide(L)' 'MAWDKKEIKEVFEELNSSPKGLSSEEVGKRLDQYGHNALKEKMVMISAIYHQVPILQKTTI' A
#
# COMPACT_ATOMS: atom_id res chain seq x y z
N MET A 1 -16.38 -5.21 4.80
CA MET A 1 -17.20 -5.98 3.85
C MET A 1 -16.66 -7.40 3.76
N ALA A 2 -17.52 -8.41 3.69
CA ALA A 2 -17.13 -9.82 3.55
C ALA A 2 -17.05 -10.19 2.06
N TRP A 3 -16.00 -9.71 1.38
CA TRP A 3 -15.78 -9.95 -0.05
C TRP A 3 -15.57 -11.43 -0.38
N ASP A 4 -15.00 -12.17 0.57
CA ASP A 4 -14.75 -13.60 0.55
C ASP A 4 -16.03 -14.45 0.48
N LYS A 5 -17.19 -13.87 0.82
CA LYS A 5 -18.49 -14.56 0.83
C LYS A 5 -19.36 -14.28 -0.40
N LYS A 6 -18.94 -13.36 -1.28
CA LYS A 6 -19.71 -12.97 -2.45
C LYS A 6 -19.50 -13.96 -3.59
N GLU A 7 -20.53 -14.14 -4.40
CA GLU A 7 -20.40 -14.89 -5.64
C GLU A 7 -19.48 -14.14 -6.60
N ILE A 8 -18.66 -14.88 -7.36
CA ILE A 8 -17.67 -14.28 -8.27
C ILE A 8 -18.35 -13.34 -9.29
N LYS A 9 -19.56 -13.69 -9.74
CA LYS A 9 -20.33 -12.87 -10.66
C LYS A 9 -20.70 -11.51 -10.06
N GLU A 10 -21.13 -11.49 -8.79
CA GLU A 10 -21.48 -10.25 -8.09
C GLU A 10 -20.25 -9.36 -7.92
N VAL A 11 -19.08 -9.97 -7.65
CA VAL A 11 -17.81 -9.24 -7.56
C VAL A 11 -17.45 -8.58 -8.88
N PHE A 12 -17.64 -9.27 -10.02
CA PHE A 12 -17.40 -8.68 -11.33
C PHE A 12 -18.35 -7.53 -11.67
N GLU A 13 -19.63 -7.68 -11.36
CA GLU A 13 -20.64 -6.63 -11.57
C GLU A 13 -20.33 -5.39 -10.72
N GLU A 14 -20.05 -5.57 -9.43
CA GLU A 14 -19.77 -4.45 -8.52
C GLU A 14 -18.45 -3.74 -8.86
N LEU A 15 -17.42 -4.48 -9.26
CA LEU A 15 -16.13 -3.91 -9.67
C LEU A 15 -16.09 -3.44 -11.13
N ASN A 16 -17.22 -3.53 -11.86
CA ASN A 16 -17.32 -3.27 -13.29
C ASN A 16 -16.15 -3.88 -14.06
N SER A 17 -15.95 -5.17 -13.86
CA SER A 17 -14.83 -5.93 -14.39
C SER A 17 -15.32 -7.22 -15.04
N SER A 18 -14.40 -7.93 -15.67
CA SER A 18 -14.68 -9.14 -16.42
C SER A 18 -13.65 -10.22 -16.09
N PRO A 19 -14.00 -11.51 -16.21
CA PRO A 19 -13.03 -12.61 -16.11
C PRO A 19 -11.91 -12.53 -17.18
N LYS A 20 -12.11 -11.76 -18.27
CA LYS A 20 -11.07 -11.50 -19.28
C LYS A 20 -10.16 -10.32 -18.92
N GLY A 21 -10.40 -9.67 -17.78
CA GLY A 21 -9.72 -8.43 -17.37
C GLY A 21 -10.38 -7.18 -17.94
N LEU A 22 -9.64 -6.07 -17.87
CA LEU A 22 -10.06 -4.75 -18.32
C LEU A 22 -9.31 -4.38 -19.61
N SER A 23 -9.94 -3.55 -20.44
CA SER A 23 -9.25 -2.94 -21.57
C SER A 23 -8.21 -1.91 -21.10
N SER A 24 -7.19 -1.65 -21.94
CA SER A 24 -6.17 -0.64 -21.65
C SER A 24 -6.75 0.75 -21.39
N GLU A 25 -7.87 1.09 -22.03
CA GLU A 25 -8.55 2.37 -21.83
C GLU A 25 -9.19 2.45 -20.44
N GLU A 26 -9.87 1.39 -19.99
CA GLU A 26 -10.44 1.31 -18.65
C GLU A 26 -9.37 1.31 -17.57
N VAL A 27 -8.24 0.65 -17.82
CA VAL A 27 -7.07 0.70 -16.93
C VAL A 27 -6.54 2.12 -16.81
N GLY A 28 -6.41 2.85 -17.93
CA GLY A 28 -6.00 4.25 -17.94
C GLY A 28 -6.91 5.13 -17.09
N LYS A 29 -8.24 5.04 -17.31
CA LYS A 29 -9.24 5.77 -16.51
C LYS A 29 -9.12 5.49 -15.01
N ARG A 30 -8.86 4.24 -14.62
CA ARG A 30 -8.66 3.87 -13.21
C ARG A 30 -7.36 4.43 -12.64
N LEU A 31 -6.27 4.41 -13.39
CA LEU A 31 -4.99 4.98 -12.95
C LEU A 31 -5.09 6.49 -12.76
N ASP A 32 -5.82 7.19 -13.63
CA ASP A 32 -6.09 8.63 -13.49
C ASP A 32 -6.97 8.94 -12.27
N GLN A 33 -7.99 8.10 -12.00
CA GLN A 33 -8.92 8.30 -10.89
C GLN A 33 -8.32 7.98 -9.52
N TYR A 34 -7.60 6.86 -9.40
CA TYR A 34 -7.16 6.31 -8.12
C TYR A 34 -5.66 6.47 -7.87
N GLY A 35 -4.88 6.76 -8.91
CA GLY A 35 -3.42 6.79 -8.85
C GLY A 35 -2.77 5.40 -8.87
N HIS A 36 -1.45 5.40 -8.78
CA HIS A 36 -0.67 4.17 -8.80
C HIS A 36 -0.72 3.48 -7.44
N ASN A 37 -0.94 2.16 -7.43
CA ASN A 37 -0.87 1.35 -6.22
C ASN A 37 0.59 1.09 -5.82
N ALA A 38 1.26 2.13 -5.35
CA ALA A 38 2.64 2.08 -4.86
C ALA A 38 2.68 2.50 -3.40
N LEU A 39 3.36 1.70 -2.58
CA LEU A 39 3.66 2.07 -1.20
C LEU A 39 4.70 3.19 -1.20
N LYS A 40 4.42 4.27 -0.47
CA LYS A 40 5.40 5.34 -0.25
C LYS A 40 6.22 4.97 0.97
N GLU A 41 7.53 4.98 0.82
CA GLU A 41 8.43 4.82 1.95
C GLU A 41 8.27 6.01 2.88
N LYS A 42 7.99 5.73 4.16
CA LYS A 42 7.99 6.74 5.20
C LYS A 42 9.40 6.74 5.81
N MET A 43 10.17 7.78 5.53
CA MET A 43 11.37 8.07 6.30
C MET A 43 10.97 8.36 7.75
N VAL A 44 11.16 7.37 8.62
CA VAL A 44 11.17 7.60 10.06
C VAL A 44 12.55 8.19 10.36
N MET A 45 12.62 9.44 10.82
CA MET A 45 13.88 10.04 11.26
C MET A 45 14.36 9.32 12.53
N ILE A 46 15.03 8.18 12.36
CA ILE A 46 15.64 7.42 13.45
C ILE A 46 16.80 8.21 14.07
N SER A 47 17.38 9.19 13.36
CA SER A 47 18.47 10.03 13.84
C SER A 47 18.13 10.88 15.07
N ALA A 48 16.87 11.27 15.27
CA ALA A 48 16.46 12.06 16.43
C ALA A 48 16.41 11.24 17.73
N ILE A 49 16.28 9.92 17.64
CA ILE A 49 16.19 9.02 18.81
C ILE A 49 17.59 8.76 19.39
N TYR A 50 18.62 8.65 18.54
CA TYR A 50 19.99 8.38 18.98
C TYR A 50 20.66 9.54 19.72
N HIS A 51 20.15 10.78 19.60
CA HIS A 51 20.73 11.93 20.32
C HIS A 51 20.29 12.00 21.80
N GLN A 52 19.30 11.20 22.22
CA GLN A 52 18.83 11.14 23.61
C GLN A 52 19.18 9.84 24.35
N VAL A 53 19.91 8.93 23.71
CA VAL A 53 20.45 7.76 24.41
C VAL A 53 21.89 8.10 24.81
N PRO A 54 22.17 8.41 26.09
CA PRO A 54 23.54 8.45 26.58
C PRO A 54 24.07 7.01 26.53
N ILE A 55 24.67 6.65 25.39
CA ILE A 55 25.43 5.41 25.25
C ILE A 55 26.47 5.46 26.37
N LEU A 56 26.38 4.46 27.23
CA LEU A 56 27.19 4.26 28.42
C LEU A 56 28.67 4.56 28.11
N GLN A 57 29.10 5.77 28.43
CA GLN A 57 30.49 6.05 28.71
C GLN A 57 30.81 5.27 29.98
N LYS A 58 31.40 4.09 29.82
CA LYS A 58 32.35 3.41 30.74
C LYS A 58 32.36 1.91 30.44
N THR A 59 33.30 1.50 29.60
CA THR A 59 34.17 0.38 29.98
C THR A 59 35.56 0.67 29.45
N THR A 60 36.37 1.19 30.37
CA THR A 60 37.83 1.05 30.44
C THR A 60 38.25 -0.38 30.06
N ILE A 61 39.25 -0.52 29.18
CA ILE A 61 40.62 -1.02 29.41
C ILE A 61 41.49 -0.44 28.30
#